data_AF-A0A2T1EHI0-F1
#
_entry.id   AF-A0A2T1EHI0-F1
#
_cell.length_a   1.000
_cell.length_b   1.000
_cell.length_c   1.000
_cell.angle_alpha   90.00
_cell.angle_beta   90.00
_cell.angle_gamma   90.00
#
_symmetry.space_group_name_H-M   'P 1'
#
loop_
_entity.id
_entity.type
_entity.pdbx_description
1 polymer ?
#
loop_
_entity_poly.entity_id
_entity_poly.type
_entity_poly.pdbx_seq_one_letter_code
_entity_poly.pdbx_strand_id
1 'polypeptide(L)'
;VAVGIFLFPGTSGGSVAQVGGQSMKPVEIDAIAIGLKGTNFPELFKAGDKINVVIRNQPSGQITIKSVKTITRTLAVPQPNGTLKALPDPREEESFSRNMMFTLEGKGQITENGPVLGNTKVKIGTTLELEGKKYIFNASVIDVRVKE
;
A
#
# COMPACT_ATOMS: atom_id res chain seq x y z
N VAL A 1 47.61 -11.45 46.65
CA VAL A 1 46.70 -10.30 46.41
C VAL A 1 45.96 -10.57 45.10
N ALA A 2 44.67 -10.89 45.17
CA ALA A 2 43.84 -11.11 43.99
C ALA A 2 42.87 -9.93 43.88
N VAL A 3 43.02 -9.12 42.84
CA VAL A 3 42.17 -7.94 42.58
C VAL A 3 41.12 -8.35 41.56
N GLY A 4 39.89 -8.55 42.01
CA GLY A 4 38.74 -8.76 41.13
C GLY A 4 38.21 -7.41 40.67
N ILE A 5 38.28 -7.13 39.37
CA ILE A 5 37.65 -5.95 38.76
C ILE A 5 36.18 -6.30 38.47
N PHE A 6 35.26 -5.67 39.19
CA PHE A 6 33.83 -5.70 38.88
C PHE A 6 33.53 -4.65 37.81
N LEU A 7 33.15 -5.10 36.61
CA LEU A 7 32.60 -4.23 35.57
C LEU A 7 31.10 -4.10 35.78
N PHE A 8 30.66 -2.95 36.29
CA PHE A 8 29.25 -2.55 36.25
C PHE A 8 28.96 -1.96 34.87
N PRO A 9 28.06 -2.54 34.04
CA PRO A 9 27.59 -1.85 32.86
C PRO A 9 26.77 -0.65 33.35
N GLY A 10 27.27 0.56 33.07
CA GLY A 10 26.56 1.80 33.35
C GLY A 10 25.17 1.76 32.73
N THR A 11 24.16 2.18 33.49
CA THR A 11 22.75 2.28 33.10
C THR A 11 22.49 3.42 32.10
N SER A 12 23.35 3.58 31.10
CA SER A 12 23.23 4.55 30.01
C SER A 12 22.90 3.88 28.67
N GLY A 13 22.31 2.68 28.72
CA GLY A 13 21.60 2.06 27.61
C GLY A 13 20.11 2.33 27.77
N GLY A 14 19.66 3.55 27.49
CA GLY A 14 18.25 3.83 27.24
C GLY A 14 17.82 2.96 26.06
N SER A 15 17.31 1.78 26.39
CA SER A 15 16.92 0.76 25.44
C SER A 15 15.87 1.37 24.52
N VAL A 16 16.21 1.47 23.23
CA VAL A 16 15.29 1.82 22.13
C VAL A 16 14.06 0.91 22.08
N ALA A 17 13.99 -0.13 22.92
CA ALA A 17 12.82 -0.96 23.16
C ALA A 17 11.65 -0.23 23.85
N GLN A 18 11.86 0.90 24.53
CA GLN A 18 10.78 1.58 25.27
C GLN A 18 9.86 2.48 24.42
N VAL A 19 10.10 2.59 23.11
CA VAL A 19 9.10 3.14 22.16
C VAL A 19 8.09 2.06 21.71
N GLY A 20 8.31 0.79 22.09
CA GLY A 20 7.55 -0.40 21.66
C GLY A 20 6.22 -0.66 22.37
N GLY A 21 5.55 0.36 22.92
CA GLY A 21 4.29 0.17 23.66
C GLY A 21 3.02 0.12 22.80
N GLN A 22 3.10 0.46 21.51
CA GLN A 22 1.93 0.39 20.64
C GLN A 22 1.87 -0.97 19.95
N SER A 23 0.90 -1.78 20.35
CA SER A 23 0.60 -3.06 19.71
C SER A 23 0.43 -2.86 18.20
N MET A 24 1.26 -3.55 17.42
CA MET A 24 1.15 -3.56 15.96
C MET A 24 -0.17 -4.21 15.58
N LYS A 25 -1.11 -3.41 15.06
CA LYS A 25 -2.41 -3.91 14.61
C LYS A 25 -2.37 -4.23 13.11
N PRO A 26 -3.14 -5.23 12.64
CA PRO A 26 -3.35 -5.41 11.22
C PRO A 26 -4.11 -4.20 10.66
N VAL A 27 -3.57 -3.61 9.59
CA VAL A 27 -4.16 -2.48 8.89
C VAL A 27 -4.38 -2.89 7.44
N GLU A 28 -5.59 -2.65 6.95
CA GLU A 28 -5.92 -2.77 5.54
C GLU A 28 -6.00 -1.39 4.90
N ILE A 29 -5.44 -1.29 3.70
CA ILE A 29 -5.42 -0.06 2.92
C ILE A 29 -5.98 -0.38 1.56
N ASP A 30 -6.98 0.38 1.14
CA ASP A 30 -7.39 0.38 -0.25
C ASP A 30 -6.67 1.51 -0.98
N ALA A 31 -6.04 1.18 -2.09
CA ALA A 31 -5.34 2.12 -2.94
C ALA A 31 -5.77 1.95 -4.40
N ILE A 32 -5.99 3.07 -5.09
CA ILE A 32 -6.34 3.08 -6.51
C ILE A 32 -5.14 3.54 -7.33
N ALA A 33 -4.81 2.77 -8.37
CA ALA A 33 -3.89 3.18 -9.41
C ALA A 33 -4.66 3.36 -10.72
N ILE A 34 -4.53 4.53 -11.34
CA ILE A 34 -5.20 4.89 -12.59
C ILE A 34 -4.17 4.90 -13.71
N GLY A 35 -4.54 4.31 -14.86
CA GLY A 35 -3.72 4.35 -16.06
C GLY A 35 -2.42 3.55 -15.96
N LEU A 36 -2.41 2.46 -15.18
CA LEU A 36 -1.29 1.54 -15.14
C LEU A 36 -1.00 1.05 -16.56
N LYS A 37 0.27 1.12 -16.97
CA LYS A 37 0.71 0.69 -18.30
C LYS A 37 1.37 -0.67 -18.22
N GLY A 38 1.00 -1.57 -19.14
CA GLY A 38 1.48 -2.94 -19.15
C GLY A 38 0.63 -3.85 -20.05
N THR A 39 1.14 -5.04 -20.35
CA THR A 39 0.48 -5.99 -21.27
C THR A 39 -0.17 -7.17 -20.56
N ASN A 40 0.28 -7.53 -19.35
CA ASN A 40 -0.16 -8.75 -18.66
C ASN A 40 -0.43 -8.54 -17.16
N PHE A 41 -1.38 -7.66 -16.83
CA PHE A 41 -1.69 -7.29 -15.45
C PHE A 41 -2.06 -8.46 -14.51
N PRO A 42 -2.84 -9.48 -14.93
CA PRO A 42 -3.16 -10.62 -14.05
C PRO A 42 -1.93 -11.41 -13.56
N GLU A 43 -0.83 -11.36 -14.31
CA GLU A 43 0.42 -12.00 -13.93
C GLU A 43 1.36 -11.09 -13.13
N LEU A 44 1.17 -9.77 -13.19
CA LEU A 44 2.03 -8.81 -12.50
C LEU A 44 1.79 -8.81 -10.99
N PHE A 45 0.54 -8.89 -10.55
CA PHE A 45 0.18 -8.87 -9.13
C PHE A 45 -0.94 -9.87 -8.85
N LYS A 46 -0.70 -10.70 -7.84
CA LYS A 46 -1.65 -11.72 -7.37
C LYS A 46 -1.97 -11.51 -5.90
N ALA A 47 -3.16 -11.94 -5.51
CA ALA A 47 -3.49 -12.02 -4.10
C ALA A 47 -2.49 -12.95 -3.38
N GLY A 48 -1.97 -12.50 -2.24
CA GLY A 48 -0.90 -13.15 -1.48
C GLY A 48 0.51 -12.66 -1.82
N ASP A 49 0.71 -11.90 -2.90
CA ASP A 49 2.03 -11.38 -3.24
C ASP A 49 2.50 -10.36 -2.19
N LYS A 50 3.77 -10.48 -1.82
CA LYS A 50 4.45 -9.51 -0.95
C LYS A 50 5.18 -8.49 -1.79
N ILE A 51 4.86 -7.22 -1.56
CA ILE A 51 5.41 -6.09 -2.31
C ILE A 51 6.04 -5.08 -1.36
N ASN A 52 7.06 -4.39 -1.83
CA ASN A 52 7.64 -3.29 -1.09
C ASN A 52 6.77 -2.04 -1.31
N VAL A 53 6.63 -1.24 -0.26
CA VAL A 53 5.96 0.05 -0.38
C VAL A 53 6.91 1.16 0.02
N VAL A 54 6.97 2.15 -0.85
CA VAL A 54 7.69 3.39 -0.64
C VAL A 54 6.65 4.50 -0.49
N ILE A 55 6.77 5.29 0.58
CA ILE A 55 5.88 6.41 0.86
C ILE A 55 6.75 7.64 0.99
N ARG A 56 6.49 8.66 0.14
CA ARG A 56 7.31 9.89 0.10
C ARG A 56 8.82 9.60 -0.04
N ASN A 57 9.20 8.69 -0.93
CA ASN A 57 10.58 8.25 -1.14
C ASN A 57 11.24 7.61 0.10
N GLN A 58 10.46 7.20 1.10
CA GLN A 58 10.95 6.46 2.26
C GLN A 58 10.46 5.00 2.22
N PRO A 59 11.36 4.01 2.34
CA PRO A 59 10.96 2.62 2.40
C PRO A 59 10.12 2.38 3.65
N SER A 60 8.86 2.00 3.45
CA SER A 60 7.86 1.85 4.52
C SER A 60 7.61 0.39 4.90
N GLY A 61 8.35 -0.53 4.28
CA GLY A 61 8.33 -1.96 4.56
C GLY A 61 7.61 -2.77 3.48
N GLN A 62 7.39 -4.04 3.79
CA GLN A 62 6.75 -5.00 2.92
C GLN A 62 5.31 -5.25 3.36
N ILE A 63 4.37 -5.20 2.43
CA ILE A 63 2.95 -5.50 2.68
C ILE A 63 2.45 -6.57 1.72
N THR A 64 1.33 -7.19 2.07
CA THR A 64 0.74 -8.27 1.28
C THR A 64 -0.43 -7.72 0.47
N ILE A 65 -0.51 -8.07 -0.81
CA ILE A 65 -1.68 -7.79 -1.63
C ILE A 65 -2.78 -8.77 -1.20
N LYS A 66 -3.85 -8.27 -0.58
CA LYS A 66 -5.00 -9.11 -0.22
C LYS A 66 -5.91 -9.35 -1.42
N SER A 67 -6.18 -8.32 -2.20
CA SER A 67 -6.97 -8.45 -3.43
C SER A 67 -6.64 -7.35 -4.43
N VAL A 68 -6.87 -7.66 -5.71
CA VAL A 68 -6.77 -6.71 -6.81
C VAL A 68 -8.05 -6.74 -7.62
N LYS A 69 -8.63 -5.57 -7.89
CA LYS A 69 -9.82 -5.42 -8.71
C LYS A 69 -9.54 -4.49 -9.88
N THR A 70 -9.81 -4.96 -11.08
CA THR A 70 -9.78 -4.11 -12.29
C THR A 70 -10.99 -3.19 -12.31
N ILE A 71 -10.75 -1.92 -12.59
CA ILE A 71 -11.78 -0.90 -12.81
C ILE A 71 -11.90 -0.70 -14.32
N THR A 72 -13.00 -1.15 -14.90
CA THR A 72 -13.26 -1.01 -16.33
C THR A 72 -13.54 0.45 -16.68
N ARG A 73 -12.83 0.97 -17.69
CA ARG A 73 -13.10 2.28 -18.28
C ARG A 73 -14.22 2.14 -19.30
N THR A 74 -15.24 2.98 -19.17
CA THR A 74 -16.39 3.00 -20.06
C THR A 74 -16.54 4.37 -20.70
N LEU A 75 -17.00 4.39 -21.94
CA LEU A 75 -17.40 5.61 -22.64
C LEU A 75 -18.91 5.81 -22.52
N ALA A 76 -19.32 7.06 -22.34
CA ALA A 76 -20.72 7.45 -22.44
C ALA A 76 -21.11 7.55 -23.91
N VAL A 77 -22.01 6.66 -24.36
CA VAL A 77 -22.47 6.59 -25.74
C VAL A 77 -23.92 7.08 -25.82
N PRO A 78 -24.18 8.25 -26.45
CA PRO A 78 -25.53 8.76 -26.62
C PRO A 78 -26.34 7.84 -27.54
N GLN A 79 -27.60 7.63 -27.18
CA GLN A 79 -28.53 6.80 -27.93
C GLN A 79 -29.53 7.70 -28.70
N PRO A 80 -30.10 7.23 -29.82
CA PRO A 80 -31.09 8.00 -30.59
C PRO A 80 -32.33 8.44 -29.80
N ASN A 81 -32.66 7.75 -28.71
CA ASN A 81 -33.77 8.09 -27.81
C ASN A 81 -33.40 9.10 -26.71
N GLY A 82 -32.22 9.71 -26.78
CA GLY A 82 -31.73 10.69 -25.79
C GLY A 82 -31.15 10.09 -24.50
N THR A 83 -31.10 8.76 -24.36
CA THR A 83 -30.47 8.10 -23.20
C THR A 83 -28.95 7.94 -23.36
N LEU A 84 -28.25 7.69 -22.26
CA LEU A 84 -26.82 7.38 -22.24
C LEU A 84 -26.58 5.91 -21.88
N LYS A 85 -25.68 5.25 -22.59
CA LYS A 85 -25.17 3.92 -22.23
C LYS A 85 -23.68 3.98 -21.93
N ALA A 86 -23.25 3.30 -20.88
CA ALA A 86 -21.84 3.06 -20.59
C ALA A 86 -21.39 1.81 -21.37
N LEU A 87 -20.54 1.99 -22.38
CA LEU A 87 -19.98 0.89 -23.17
C LEU A 87 -18.46 0.81 -22.98
N PRO A 88 -17.84 -0.37 -23.14
CA PRO A 88 -16.39 -0.49 -23.16
C PRO A 88 -15.77 0.42 -24.21
N ASP A 89 -14.63 1.00 -23.86
CA ASP A 89 -13.87 1.85 -24.77
C ASP A 89 -13.20 0.99 -25.87
N PRO A 90 -13.45 1.26 -27.17
CA PRO A 90 -12.95 0.43 -28.26
C PRO A 90 -11.48 0.74 -28.64
N ARG A 91 -10.85 1.74 -28.03
CA ARG A 91 -9.46 2.12 -28.37
C ARG A 91 -8.48 1.02 -28.00
N GLU A 92 -7.57 0.70 -28.93
CA GLU A 92 -6.52 -0.32 -28.71
C GLU A 92 -5.63 0.02 -27.50
N GLU A 93 -5.41 1.31 -27.22
CA GLU A 93 -4.66 1.81 -26.07
C GLU A 93 -5.19 1.28 -24.73
N GLU A 94 -6.50 1.03 -24.64
CA GLU A 94 -7.08 0.45 -23.43
C GLU A 94 -6.52 -0.95 -23.19
N SER A 95 -6.15 -1.72 -24.21
CA SER A 95 -5.53 -3.04 -23.99
C SER A 95 -4.23 -2.98 -23.16
N PHE A 96 -3.53 -1.84 -23.20
CA PHE A 96 -2.27 -1.59 -22.50
C PHE A 96 -2.41 -0.72 -21.26
N SER A 97 -3.63 -0.28 -20.92
CA SER A 97 -3.90 0.68 -19.86
C SER A 97 -5.00 0.17 -18.94
N ARG A 98 -4.71 -0.05 -17.65
CA ARG A 98 -5.71 -0.50 -16.68
C ARG A 98 -5.80 0.42 -15.47
N ASN A 99 -7.02 0.64 -15.02
CA ASN A 99 -7.28 1.21 -13.70
C ASN A 99 -7.49 0.04 -12.73
N MET A 100 -6.90 0.10 -11.54
CA MET A 100 -6.95 -0.99 -10.59
C MET A 100 -7.11 -0.47 -9.16
N MET A 101 -7.82 -1.24 -8.36
CA MET A 101 -7.96 -1.06 -6.92
C MET A 101 -7.25 -2.22 -6.22
N PHE A 102 -6.33 -1.87 -5.35
CA PHE A 102 -5.58 -2.80 -4.52
C PHE A 102 -6.11 -2.72 -3.10
N THR A 103 -6.38 -3.86 -2.49
CA THR A 103 -6.52 -3.98 -1.04
C THR A 103 -5.24 -4.58 -0.52
N LEU A 104 -4.56 -3.84 0.34
CA LEU A 104 -3.23 -4.14 0.85
C LEU A 104 -3.34 -4.40 2.35
N GLU A 105 -2.69 -5.45 2.84
CA GLU A 105 -2.69 -5.85 4.24
C GLU A 105 -1.28 -5.74 4.80
N GLY A 106 -1.14 -4.95 5.87
CA GLY A 106 0.12 -4.73 6.57
C GLY A 106 -0.07 -4.69 8.08
N LYS A 107 1.02 -4.58 8.83
CA LYS A 107 1.00 -4.32 10.27
C LYS A 107 1.44 -2.88 10.51
N GLY A 108 0.68 -2.14 11.30
CA GLY A 108 0.96 -0.74 11.60
C GLY A 108 0.77 -0.40 13.07
N GLN A 109 1.44 0.68 13.50
CA GLN A 109 1.24 1.27 14.81
C GLN A 109 0.07 2.24 14.75
N ILE A 110 -0.88 2.14 15.68
CA ILE A 110 -2.02 3.06 15.75
C ILE A 110 -1.65 4.23 16.67
N THR A 111 -1.39 5.38 16.07
CA THR A 111 -1.15 6.63 16.80
C THR A 111 -2.46 7.43 16.92
N GLU A 112 -2.49 8.44 17.79
CA GLU A 112 -3.61 9.40 17.88
C GLU A 112 -3.95 10.07 16.55
N ASN A 113 -2.97 10.14 15.64
CA ASN A 113 -3.09 10.81 14.34
C ASN A 113 -3.42 9.85 13.18
N GLY A 114 -3.66 8.58 13.49
CA GLY A 114 -3.96 7.51 12.53
C GLY A 114 -2.90 6.40 12.48
N PRO A 115 -3.12 5.39 11.63
CA PRO A 115 -2.21 4.28 11.45
C PRO A 115 -0.90 4.71 10.77
N VAL A 116 0.20 4.16 11.28
CA VAL A 116 1.56 4.33 10.78
C VAL A 116 2.03 2.98 10.25
N LEU A 117 2.38 2.93 8.96
CA LEU A 117 3.03 1.76 8.36
C LEU A 117 4.53 2.03 8.24
N GLY A 118 5.34 1.12 8.78
CA GLY A 118 6.76 1.37 8.97
C GLY A 118 6.95 2.58 9.87
N ASN A 119 7.40 3.70 9.29
CA ASN A 119 7.60 4.98 9.98
C ASN A 119 6.77 6.14 9.40
N THR A 120 5.88 5.86 8.44
CA THR A 120 5.13 6.91 7.76
C THR A 120 3.64 6.79 8.05
N LYS A 121 3.02 7.92 8.39
CA LYS A 121 1.56 8.02 8.58
C LYS A 121 0.88 7.78 7.24
N VAL A 122 -0.10 6.89 7.23
CA VAL A 122 -0.90 6.62 6.03
C VAL A 122 -2.31 7.14 6.21
N LYS A 123 -2.73 7.99 5.28
CA LYS A 123 -4.05 8.62 5.24
C LYS A 123 -4.62 8.57 3.82
N ILE A 124 -5.93 8.76 3.69
CA ILE A 124 -6.58 9.00 2.39
C ILE A 124 -5.85 10.14 1.65
N GLY A 125 -5.56 9.92 0.36
CA GLY A 125 -4.78 10.81 -0.49
C GLY A 125 -3.25 10.63 -0.40
N THR A 126 -2.75 9.73 0.45
CA THR A 126 -1.31 9.39 0.45
C THR A 126 -0.97 8.63 -0.82
N THR A 127 0.06 9.09 -1.55
CA THR A 127 0.61 8.33 -2.67
C THR A 127 1.52 7.22 -2.14
N LEU A 128 1.21 5.98 -2.51
CA LEU A 128 2.03 4.80 -2.31
C LEU A 128 2.71 4.46 -3.63
N GLU A 129 4.00 4.18 -3.56
CA GLU A 129 4.71 3.51 -4.63
C GLU A 129 4.77 2.01 -4.30
N LEU A 130 4.12 1.22 -5.14
CA LEU A 130 4.01 -0.23 -5.04
C LEU A 130 5.11 -0.84 -5.91
N GLU A 131 6.12 -1.41 -5.26
CA GLU A 131 7.26 -2.02 -5.92
C GLU A 131 7.16 -3.55 -5.83
N GLY A 132 6.99 -4.17 -7.01
CA GLY A 132 7.06 -5.60 -7.20
C GLY A 132 8.31 -6.01 -7.99
N LYS A 133 8.43 -7.30 -8.29
CA LYS A 133 9.64 -7.83 -8.99
C LYS A 133 9.85 -7.26 -10.39
N LYS A 134 8.77 -6.86 -11.07
CA LYS A 134 8.79 -6.44 -12.48
C LYS A 134 8.14 -5.07 -12.71
N TYR A 135 7.77 -4.37 -11.64
CA TYR A 135 7.00 -3.13 -11.77
C TYR A 135 7.22 -2.21 -10.58
N ILE A 136 7.05 -0.92 -10.84
CA ILE A 136 6.95 0.14 -9.85
C ILE A 136 5.75 0.99 -10.28
N PHE A 137 4.73 1.07 -9.43
CA PHE A 137 3.50 1.78 -9.75
C PHE A 137 3.05 2.70 -8.63
N ASN A 138 2.56 3.87 -9.00
CA ASN A 138 1.96 4.81 -8.06
C ASN A 138 0.47 4.49 -7.87
N ALA A 139 0.04 4.44 -6.62
CA ALA A 139 -1.35 4.28 -6.21
C ALA A 139 -1.70 5.33 -5.14
N SER A 140 -2.93 5.82 -5.15
CA SER A 140 -3.42 6.77 -4.14
C SER A 140 -4.31 6.03 -3.14
N VAL A 141 -4.06 6.22 -1.85
CA VAL A 141 -4.88 5.65 -0.78
C VAL A 141 -6.28 6.27 -0.81
N ILE A 142 -7.31 5.42 -0.81
CA ILE A 142 -8.71 5.82 -0.80
C ILE A 142 -9.43 5.43 0.49
N ASP A 143 -8.96 4.41 1.20
CA ASP A 143 -9.52 3.97 2.48
C ASP A 143 -8.43 3.34 3.36
N VAL A 144 -8.58 3.45 4.68
CA VAL A 144 -7.69 2.85 5.66
C VAL A 144 -8.50 2.27 6.81
N ARG A 145 -8.42 0.95 6.98
CA ARG A 145 -9.18 0.19 7.98
C ARG A 145 -8.23 -0.46 8.96
N VAL A 146 -8.48 -0.26 10.26
CA VAL A 146 -7.76 -0.96 11.32
C VAL A 146 -8.60 -2.17 11.71
N LYS A 147 -8.04 -3.37 11.61
CA LYS A 147 -8.70 -4.57 12.11
C LYS A 147 -8.47 -4.69 13.62
N GLU A 148 -9.51 -5.09 14.33
CA GLU A 148 -9.46 -5.39 15.77
C GLU A 148 -8.66 -6.64 16.07
#